data_AF-A0A972Z494-F1
#
_entry.id   AF-A0A972Z494-F1
#
_cell.length_a   1.000
_cell.length_b   1.000
_cell.length_c   1.000
_cell.angle_alpha   90.00
_cell.angle_beta   90.00
_cell.angle_gamma   90.00
#
_symmetry.space_group_name_H-M   'P 1'
#
loop_
_entity.id
_entity.type
_entity.pdbx_description
1 polymer ?
#
loop_
_entity_poly.entity_id
_entity_poly.type
_entity_poly.pdbx_seq_one_letter_code
_entity_poly.pdbx_strand_id
1 'polypeptide(L)'
;PLYKSDDPWINDSFLTIFGAENTDQLMQHWDNVVGGKIDMNNFAGHATCQSLFDPFLSDIPGRKVSFFQMHAPYDIEGGWEQKGPELQEAIMKKWAKYAPNMSGDNIIAMSQETPPEIEVRFPNMRFGGIKHGDYKPIQLGCFRPNQDCSSTATPMEGLYTCGASNYPGGLVLGGPGYLGANKVTEDLGANKWWKPTPEMDKYIKTYLEGGPLGIGGLPE
;
A
#
# COMPACT_ATOMS: atom_id res chain seq x y z
N PRO A 1 20.79 -1.92 -1.47
CA PRO A 1 21.17 -2.09 -0.04
C PRO A 1 21.73 -3.51 0.15
N LEU A 2 22.75 -3.68 1.00
CA LEU A 2 23.23 -4.97 1.46
C LEU A 2 23.02 -5.03 2.98
N TYR A 3 22.03 -5.81 3.41
CA TYR A 3 21.58 -5.91 4.78
C TYR A 3 22.49 -6.80 5.62
N LYS A 4 22.78 -6.34 6.84
CA LYS A 4 23.49 -7.09 7.87
C LYS A 4 22.50 -7.98 8.61
N SER A 5 22.41 -9.24 8.20
CA SER A 5 21.59 -10.28 8.84
C SER A 5 22.31 -11.62 8.78
N ASP A 6 21.92 -12.53 9.66
CA ASP A 6 22.24 -13.95 9.63
C ASP A 6 21.39 -14.74 8.63
N ASP A 7 20.29 -14.15 8.14
CA ASP A 7 19.48 -14.71 7.05
C ASP A 7 20.23 -14.60 5.70
N PRO A 8 20.57 -15.73 5.06
CA PRO A 8 21.31 -15.73 3.79
C PRO A 8 20.50 -15.17 2.61
N TRP A 9 19.17 -15.09 2.71
CA TRP A 9 18.26 -14.65 1.64
C TRP A 9 17.83 -13.18 1.75
N ILE A 10 18.26 -12.48 2.81
CA ILE A 10 17.80 -11.10 3.07
C ILE A 10 18.10 -10.15 1.89
N ASN A 11 19.21 -10.38 1.20
CA ASN A 11 19.66 -9.52 0.10
C ASN A 11 19.00 -9.85 -1.25
N ASP A 12 18.32 -10.99 -1.33
CA ASP A 12 17.51 -11.41 -2.48
C ASP A 12 16.01 -11.13 -2.26
N SER A 13 15.65 -10.57 -1.10
CA SER A 13 14.27 -10.28 -0.74
C SER A 13 13.74 -9.09 -1.54
N PHE A 14 12.50 -9.22 -2.06
CA PHE A 14 11.84 -8.11 -2.74
C PHE A 14 11.62 -6.91 -1.81
N LEU A 15 11.15 -7.20 -0.60
CA LEU A 15 10.79 -6.23 0.42
C LEU A 15 11.47 -6.60 1.73
N THR A 16 12.19 -5.66 2.33
CA THR A 16 12.86 -5.83 3.63
C THR A 16 12.25 -4.87 4.65
N ILE A 17 11.67 -5.41 5.71
CA ILE A 17 11.09 -4.62 6.82
C ILE A 17 12.17 -4.42 7.88
N PHE A 18 12.33 -3.20 8.37
CA PHE A 18 13.25 -2.90 9.47
C PHE A 18 12.75 -1.75 10.34
N GLY A 19 13.33 -1.64 11.54
CA GLY A 19 13.06 -0.55 12.49
C GLY A 19 12.07 -0.86 13.62
N ALA A 20 11.51 -2.08 13.67
CA ALA A 20 10.77 -2.61 14.82
C ALA A 20 11.41 -3.92 15.29
N GLU A 21 12.14 -3.87 16.39
CA GLU A 21 12.83 -5.02 16.98
C GLU A 21 11.91 -5.86 17.89
N ASN A 22 10.77 -5.29 18.30
CA ASN A 22 9.76 -5.94 19.12
C ASN A 22 8.38 -5.29 18.91
N THR A 23 7.35 -5.94 19.48
CA THR A 23 5.97 -5.47 19.39
C THR A 23 5.76 -4.09 20.01
N ASP A 24 6.43 -3.77 21.13
CA ASP A 24 6.26 -2.48 21.80
C ASP A 24 6.72 -1.31 20.91
N GLN A 25 7.84 -1.50 20.20
CA GLN A 25 8.32 -0.51 19.23
C GLN A 25 7.33 -0.30 18.08
N LEU A 26 6.76 -1.40 17.56
CA LEU A 26 5.76 -1.34 16.49
C LEU A 26 4.48 -0.63 16.96
N MET A 27 4.00 -0.96 18.16
CA MET A 27 2.82 -0.32 18.75
C MET A 27 3.05 1.16 19.00
N GLN A 28 4.21 1.54 19.56
CA GLN A 28 4.55 2.93 19.78
C GLN A 28 4.70 3.70 18.46
N HIS A 29 5.25 3.10 17.40
CA HIS A 29 5.27 3.70 16.07
C HIS A 29 3.83 4.00 15.60
N TRP A 30 2.91 3.06 15.77
CA TRP A 30 1.51 3.23 15.39
C TRP A 30 0.79 4.30 16.23
N ASP A 31 0.96 4.28 17.55
CA ASP A 31 0.38 5.27 18.47
C ASP A 31 0.85 6.68 18.15
N ASN A 32 2.14 6.83 17.81
CA ASN A 32 2.69 8.11 17.35
C ASN A 32 2.00 8.57 16.06
N VAL A 33 1.89 7.70 15.04
CA VAL A 33 1.24 8.04 13.77
C VAL A 33 -0.23 8.43 13.99
N VAL A 34 -0.98 7.67 14.77
CA VAL A 34 -2.38 8.00 15.11
C VAL A 34 -2.46 9.31 15.89
N GLY A 35 -1.48 9.59 16.74
CA GLY A 35 -1.37 10.81 17.53
C GLY A 35 -0.80 12.02 16.78
N GLY A 36 -0.59 11.96 15.47
CA GLY A 36 -0.05 13.09 14.69
C GLY A 36 1.44 13.35 14.90
N LYS A 37 2.21 12.33 15.27
CA LYS A 37 3.63 12.42 15.65
C LYS A 37 4.49 11.40 14.93
N ILE A 38 5.77 11.71 14.84
CA ILE A 38 6.81 10.76 14.42
C ILE A 38 7.95 10.85 15.43
N ASP A 39 8.33 9.70 15.99
CA ASP A 39 9.56 9.58 16.77
C ASP A 39 10.72 9.26 15.83
N MET A 40 11.66 10.19 15.68
CA MET A 40 12.83 10.05 14.81
C MET A 40 13.79 8.92 15.23
N ASN A 41 13.62 8.35 16.42
CA ASN A 41 14.38 7.19 16.89
C ASN A 41 13.56 5.90 16.78
N ASN A 42 12.23 5.97 16.92
CA ASN A 42 11.33 4.81 16.85
C ASN A 42 10.30 4.91 15.70
N PHE A 43 10.65 4.28 14.59
CA PHE A 43 9.78 4.11 13.43
C PHE A 43 10.20 2.86 12.67
N ALA A 44 9.23 2.19 12.06
CA ALA A 44 9.45 1.03 11.23
C ALA A 44 8.88 1.26 9.84
N GLY A 45 9.47 0.60 8.85
CA GLY A 45 8.99 0.66 7.48
C GLY A 45 9.60 -0.46 6.67
N HIS A 46 9.35 -0.42 5.38
CA HIS A 46 9.97 -1.34 4.46
C HIS A 46 10.83 -0.61 3.46
N ALA A 47 11.88 -1.27 3.01
CA ALA A 47 12.64 -0.88 1.84
C ALA A 47 12.53 -1.95 0.76
N THR A 48 12.53 -1.48 -0.48
CA THR A 48 12.49 -2.32 -1.68
C THR A 48 13.50 -1.75 -2.66
N CYS A 49 14.30 -2.62 -3.28
CA CYS A 49 15.23 -2.22 -4.33
C CYS A 49 14.77 -2.85 -5.65
N GLN A 50 13.82 -2.19 -6.32
CA GLN A 50 13.14 -2.74 -7.50
C GLN A 50 14.11 -3.03 -8.64
N SER A 51 15.16 -2.21 -8.78
CA SER A 51 16.21 -2.39 -9.79
C SER A 51 17.13 -3.61 -9.58
N LEU A 52 16.95 -4.39 -8.51
CA LEU A 52 17.51 -5.73 -8.41
C LEU A 52 16.72 -6.74 -9.26
N PHE A 53 15.42 -6.54 -9.40
CA PHE A 53 14.50 -7.44 -10.10
C PHE A 53 14.20 -6.99 -11.53
N ASP A 54 14.25 -5.69 -11.78
CA ASP A 54 14.12 -5.12 -13.13
C ASP A 54 15.27 -4.13 -13.40
N PRO A 55 16.30 -4.53 -14.17
CA PRO A 55 17.45 -3.67 -14.44
C PRO A 55 17.10 -2.44 -15.27
N PHE A 56 15.96 -2.40 -15.96
CA PHE A 56 15.52 -1.23 -16.75
C PHE A 56 15.00 -0.08 -15.89
N LEU A 57 14.77 -0.30 -14.59
CA LEU A 57 14.43 0.76 -13.64
C LEU A 57 15.62 1.65 -13.26
N SER A 58 16.83 1.38 -13.76
CA SER A 58 17.97 2.27 -13.65
C SER A 58 18.57 2.49 -15.04
N ASP A 59 18.72 3.76 -15.42
CA ASP A 59 19.33 4.21 -16.67
C ASP A 59 20.86 4.27 -16.62
N ILE A 60 21.45 4.22 -15.41
CA ILE A 60 22.90 4.28 -15.19
C ILE A 60 23.42 2.87 -14.84
N PRO A 61 24.31 2.27 -15.68
CA PRO A 61 24.88 0.96 -15.40
C PRO A 61 25.50 0.84 -14.01
N GLY A 62 25.17 -0.24 -13.30
CA GLY A 62 25.66 -0.53 -11.95
C GLY A 62 25.03 0.32 -10.83
N ARG A 63 24.10 1.23 -11.16
CA ARG A 63 23.32 1.98 -10.16
C ARG A 63 22.00 1.27 -9.86
N LYS A 64 21.43 1.61 -8.71
CA LYS A 64 20.24 0.98 -8.16
C LYS A 64 19.25 2.05 -7.71
N VAL A 65 17.98 1.81 -8.01
CA VAL A 65 16.83 2.53 -7.47
C VAL A 65 16.23 1.70 -6.34
N SER A 66 16.01 2.37 -5.21
CA SER A 66 15.40 1.81 -4.01
C SER A 66 14.59 2.90 -3.33
N PHE A 67 13.54 2.50 -2.59
CA PHE A 67 12.77 3.41 -1.75
C PHE A 67 12.58 2.81 -0.36
N PHE A 68 12.24 3.68 0.58
CA PHE A 68 11.74 3.34 1.90
C PHE A 68 10.35 3.93 2.08
N GLN A 69 9.44 3.16 2.66
CA GLN A 69 8.07 3.59 2.96
C GLN A 69 7.69 3.18 4.39
N MET A 70 6.99 4.08 5.08
CA MET A 70 6.45 3.88 6.42
C MET A 70 5.08 4.53 6.53
N HIS A 71 4.33 4.20 7.59
CA HIS A 71 3.13 4.95 7.95
C HIS A 71 3.53 6.30 8.55
N ALA A 72 2.79 7.35 8.20
CA ALA A 72 3.02 8.70 8.68
C ALA A 72 1.68 9.42 8.88
N PRO A 73 1.59 10.33 9.86
CA PRO A 73 0.41 11.17 10.02
C PRO A 73 0.28 12.17 8.86
N TYR A 74 -0.95 12.53 8.49
CA TYR A 74 -1.14 13.57 7.48
C TYR A 74 -0.70 14.94 8.00
N ASP A 75 -1.21 15.32 9.18
CA ASP A 75 -0.82 16.54 9.89
C ASP A 75 0.21 16.19 10.97
N ILE A 76 1.27 17.00 11.07
CA ILE A 76 2.31 16.87 12.10
C ILE A 76 2.60 18.23 12.73
N GLU A 77 2.85 18.24 14.04
CA GLU A 77 3.27 19.46 14.75
C GLU A 77 4.57 20.01 14.15
N GLY A 78 4.57 21.30 13.81
CA GLY A 78 5.67 21.97 13.10
C GLY A 78 5.63 21.82 11.56
N GLY A 79 4.74 21.00 11.03
CA GLY A 79 4.51 20.86 9.59
C GLY A 79 5.59 20.04 8.86
N TRP A 80 5.22 19.57 7.66
CA TRP A 80 6.08 18.71 6.84
C TRP A 80 7.28 19.42 6.21
N GLU A 81 7.21 20.74 6.03
CA GLU A 81 8.35 21.53 5.54
C GLU A 81 9.56 21.44 6.49
N GLN A 82 9.32 21.48 7.81
CA GLN A 82 10.36 21.30 8.81
C GLN A 82 10.64 19.81 9.08
N LYS A 83 9.58 19.01 9.27
CA LYS A 83 9.71 17.61 9.71
C LYS A 83 10.18 16.66 8.63
N GLY A 84 9.96 16.99 7.36
CA GLY A 84 10.39 16.20 6.21
C GLY A 84 11.91 15.96 6.21
N PRO A 85 12.73 17.02 6.16
CA PRO A 85 14.20 16.88 6.19
C PRO A 85 14.73 16.16 7.43
N GLU A 86 14.19 16.44 8.62
CA GLU A 86 14.55 15.75 9.87
C GLU A 86 14.30 14.23 9.75
N LEU A 87 13.13 13.85 9.22
CA LEU A 87 12.76 12.47 9.01
C LEU A 87 13.62 11.79 7.95
N GLN A 88 13.95 12.48 6.86
CA GLN A 88 14.83 11.95 5.82
C GLN A 88 16.20 11.56 6.38
N GLU A 89 16.81 12.44 7.19
CA GLU A 89 18.08 12.15 7.85
C GLU A 89 17.96 10.96 8.80
N ALA A 90 16.88 10.91 9.60
CA ALA A 90 16.61 9.81 10.51
C ALA A 90 16.44 8.46 9.78
N ILE A 91 15.70 8.44 8.66
CA ILE A 91 15.53 7.27 7.79
C ILE A 91 16.88 6.80 7.27
N MET A 92 17.71 7.71 6.76
CA MET A 92 19.02 7.33 6.22
C MET A 92 19.96 6.77 7.27
N LYS A 93 20.01 7.40 8.45
CA LYS A 93 20.78 6.89 9.59
C LYS A 93 20.30 5.51 10.01
N LYS A 94 18.98 5.29 10.06
CA LYS A 94 18.39 3.99 10.41
C LYS A 94 18.67 2.96 9.33
N TRP A 95 18.54 3.29 8.06
CA TRP A 95 18.82 2.38 6.96
C TRP A 95 20.30 1.96 6.95
N ALA A 96 21.23 2.89 7.17
CA ALA A 96 22.66 2.58 7.29
C ALA A 96 22.98 1.62 8.45
N LYS A 97 22.21 1.65 9.55
CA LYS A 97 22.34 0.68 10.65
C LYS A 97 22.06 -0.75 10.18
N TYR A 98 21.02 -0.94 9.36
CA TYR A 98 20.61 -2.26 8.86
C TYR A 98 21.32 -2.68 7.58
N ALA A 99 21.70 -1.72 6.74
CA ALA A 99 22.47 -1.92 5.52
C ALA A 99 23.70 -1.00 5.54
N PRO A 100 24.82 -1.43 6.15
CA PRO A 100 26.01 -0.58 6.36
C PRO A 100 26.64 -0.01 5.09
N ASN A 101 26.33 -0.59 3.94
CA ASN A 101 26.74 -0.06 2.64
C ASN A 101 25.83 1.06 2.12
N MET A 102 24.75 1.46 2.81
CA MET A 102 23.90 2.58 2.43
C MET A 102 24.42 3.85 3.12
N SER A 103 25.40 4.50 2.49
CA SER A 103 26.07 5.70 3.00
C SER A 103 25.85 6.89 2.06
N GLY A 104 25.88 8.11 2.60
CA GLY A 104 25.56 9.32 1.83
C GLY A 104 26.45 9.55 0.60
N ASP A 105 27.67 9.02 0.60
CA ASP A 105 28.63 9.09 -0.52
C ASP A 105 28.25 8.24 -1.74
N ASN A 106 27.33 7.27 -1.60
CA ASN A 106 26.87 6.44 -2.72
C ASN A 106 25.46 6.77 -3.23
N ILE A 107 24.85 7.83 -2.69
CA ILE A 107 23.55 8.32 -3.09
C ILE A 107 23.73 9.45 -4.09
N ILE A 108 23.31 9.20 -5.33
CA ILE A 108 23.40 10.19 -6.42
C ILE A 108 22.27 11.21 -6.33
N ALA A 109 21.08 10.74 -6.00
CA ALA A 109 19.87 11.54 -5.87
C ALA A 109 18.92 10.90 -4.87
N MET A 110 18.14 11.73 -4.20
CA MET A 110 17.10 11.32 -3.27
C MET A 110 15.90 12.25 -3.45
N SER A 111 14.70 11.68 -3.35
CA SER A 111 13.45 12.43 -3.27
C SER A 111 12.65 11.88 -2.11
N GLN A 112 12.02 12.79 -1.38
CA GLN A 112 11.00 12.49 -0.38
C GLN A 112 9.63 12.86 -0.95
N GLU A 113 8.59 12.16 -0.50
CA GLU A 113 7.19 12.51 -0.79
C GLU A 113 6.42 12.36 0.52
N THR A 114 5.92 13.46 1.04
CA THR A 114 5.15 13.55 2.28
C THR A 114 3.65 13.35 2.02
N PRO A 115 2.83 12.99 3.02
CA PRO A 115 1.39 12.78 2.81
C PRO A 115 0.66 13.95 2.14
N PRO A 116 0.92 15.24 2.47
CA PRO A 116 0.33 16.35 1.72
C PRO A 116 0.79 16.44 0.26
N GLU A 117 2.06 16.16 -0.02
CA GLU A 117 2.60 16.16 -1.39
C GLU A 117 1.97 15.04 -2.25
N ILE A 118 1.77 13.85 -1.66
CA ILE A 118 1.05 12.74 -2.30
C ILE A 118 -0.36 13.21 -2.69
N GLU A 119 -1.08 13.87 -1.80
CA GLU A 119 -2.43 14.35 -2.07
C GLU A 119 -2.47 15.45 -3.15
N VAL A 120 -1.49 16.36 -3.16
CA VAL A 120 -1.35 17.38 -4.20
C VAL A 120 -1.14 16.73 -5.58
N ARG A 121 -0.28 15.72 -5.66
CA ARG A 121 0.03 15.01 -6.91
C ARG A 121 -1.11 14.08 -7.34
N PHE A 122 -1.78 13.45 -6.39
CA PHE A 122 -2.87 12.51 -6.59
C PHE A 122 -4.08 12.92 -5.74
N PRO A 123 -4.96 13.81 -6.24
CA PRO A 123 -6.10 14.34 -5.48
C PRO A 123 -7.07 13.26 -4.94
N ASN A 124 -7.09 12.09 -5.57
CA ASN A 124 -7.87 10.92 -5.14
C ASN A 124 -7.23 10.14 -3.97
N MET A 125 -5.96 10.39 -3.66
CA MET A 125 -5.26 9.88 -2.47
C MET A 125 -5.41 10.87 -1.32
N ARG A 126 -6.66 11.16 -0.94
CA ARG A 126 -6.98 12.05 0.18
C ARG A 126 -6.20 11.63 1.42
N PHE A 127 -5.60 12.61 2.10
CA PHE A 127 -4.71 12.45 3.24
C PHE A 127 -3.45 11.61 2.96
N GLY A 128 -2.99 11.54 1.71
CA GLY A 128 -1.87 10.69 1.29
C GLY A 128 -2.20 9.19 1.25
N GLY A 129 -3.49 8.83 1.38
CA GLY A 129 -3.92 7.44 1.47
C GLY A 129 -3.86 6.70 0.13
N ILE A 130 -2.81 5.90 -0.08
CA ILE A 130 -2.64 5.06 -1.30
C ILE A 130 -3.76 4.04 -1.53
N LYS A 131 -4.57 3.82 -0.49
CA LYS A 131 -5.73 2.92 -0.52
C LYS A 131 -7.01 3.62 -0.96
N HIS A 132 -7.00 4.91 -1.26
CA HIS A 132 -8.19 5.71 -1.62
C HIS A 132 -9.29 5.56 -0.56
N GLY A 133 -8.94 5.91 0.67
CA GLY A 133 -9.74 5.68 1.86
C GLY A 133 -8.96 4.89 2.92
N ASP A 134 -9.44 5.00 4.16
CA ASP A 134 -8.89 4.35 5.33
C ASP A 134 -9.05 2.82 5.29
N TYR A 135 -8.22 2.12 6.06
CA TYR A 135 -8.26 0.68 6.33
C TYR A 135 -8.75 0.44 7.77
N LYS A 136 -9.76 1.18 8.20
CA LYS A 136 -10.51 0.91 9.44
C LYS A 136 -11.55 -0.19 9.19
N PRO A 137 -11.96 -0.96 10.22
CA PRO A 137 -12.97 -2.01 10.07
C PRO A 137 -14.26 -1.56 9.36
N ILE A 138 -14.68 -0.32 9.58
CA ILE A 138 -15.87 0.29 8.95
C ILE A 138 -15.67 0.71 7.48
N GLN A 139 -14.46 0.59 6.95
CA GLN A 139 -14.11 0.98 5.58
C GLN A 139 -13.23 -0.08 4.90
N LEU A 140 -13.51 -1.35 5.23
CA LEU A 140 -12.86 -2.54 4.70
C LEU A 140 -13.88 -3.52 4.10
N GLY A 141 -13.43 -4.40 3.22
CA GLY A 141 -14.28 -5.44 2.66
C GLY A 141 -15.47 -4.86 1.88
N CYS A 142 -16.66 -5.38 2.16
CA CYS A 142 -17.93 -4.91 1.59
C CYS A 142 -18.35 -3.50 2.05
N PHE A 143 -17.62 -2.86 2.96
CA PHE A 143 -17.87 -1.46 3.33
C PHE A 143 -17.11 -0.46 2.46
N ARG A 144 -16.54 -0.91 1.34
CA ARG A 144 -15.71 -0.12 0.43
C ARG A 144 -16.40 0.14 -0.92
N PRO A 145 -16.53 1.41 -1.37
CA PRO A 145 -16.13 2.65 -0.68
C PRO A 145 -17.11 3.05 0.42
N ASN A 146 -18.34 2.58 0.33
CA ASN A 146 -19.40 2.65 1.34
C ASN A 146 -20.38 1.49 1.07
N GLN A 147 -21.44 1.38 1.87
CA GLN A 147 -22.43 0.30 1.73
C GLN A 147 -23.20 0.37 0.41
N ASP A 148 -23.58 1.57 -0.02
CA ASP A 148 -24.38 1.81 -1.24
C ASP A 148 -23.62 1.49 -2.53
N CYS A 149 -22.29 1.61 -2.50
CA CYS A 149 -21.41 1.44 -3.66
C CYS A 149 -20.56 0.16 -3.62
N SER A 150 -20.80 -0.70 -2.62
CA SER A 150 -20.01 -1.91 -2.37
C SER A 150 -20.11 -2.96 -3.48
N SER A 151 -21.23 -2.97 -4.21
CA SER A 151 -21.51 -3.83 -5.36
C SER A 151 -20.98 -3.25 -6.69
N THR A 152 -20.09 -2.26 -6.62
CA THR A 152 -19.63 -1.42 -7.75
C THR A 152 -20.68 -0.45 -8.29
N ALA A 153 -21.96 -0.84 -8.39
CA ALA A 153 -23.02 0.09 -8.77
C ALA A 153 -23.16 1.23 -7.77
N THR A 154 -23.54 2.42 -8.25
CA THR A 154 -23.83 3.57 -7.37
C THR A 154 -25.33 3.87 -7.35
N PRO A 155 -25.82 4.72 -6.44
CA PRO A 155 -27.20 5.21 -6.48
C PRO A 155 -27.57 5.98 -7.77
N MET A 156 -26.58 6.41 -8.56
CA MET A 156 -26.79 7.01 -9.86
C MET A 156 -26.78 5.92 -10.94
N GLU A 157 -27.89 5.77 -11.66
CA GLU A 157 -28.03 4.80 -12.74
C GLU A 157 -26.94 5.00 -13.81
N GLY A 158 -26.30 3.90 -14.23
CA GLY A 158 -25.23 3.91 -15.22
C GLY A 158 -23.87 4.40 -14.70
N LEU A 159 -23.75 4.77 -13.41
CA LEU A 159 -22.47 5.13 -12.79
C LEU A 159 -21.97 4.00 -11.88
N TYR A 160 -20.70 3.64 -12.08
CA TYR A 160 -20.03 2.51 -11.43
C TYR A 160 -18.68 2.91 -10.81
N THR A 161 -18.29 2.23 -9.74
CA THR A 161 -17.03 2.45 -9.01
C THR A 161 -16.16 1.18 -9.04
N CYS A 162 -14.93 1.30 -9.53
CA CYS A 162 -14.06 0.15 -9.79
C CYS A 162 -12.57 0.43 -9.47
N GLY A 163 -12.31 1.38 -8.56
CA GLY A 163 -10.96 1.77 -8.16
C GLY A 163 -10.45 1.09 -6.90
N ALA A 164 -9.26 1.47 -6.42
CA ALA A 164 -8.69 0.98 -5.15
C ALA A 164 -9.58 1.24 -3.91
N SER A 165 -10.52 2.17 -4.02
CA SER A 165 -11.53 2.50 -3.02
C SER A 165 -12.63 1.44 -2.90
N ASN A 166 -12.76 0.51 -3.84
CA ASN A 166 -13.76 -0.56 -3.85
C ASN A 166 -13.16 -1.88 -3.36
N TYR A 167 -14.01 -2.79 -2.92
CA TYR A 167 -13.63 -4.19 -2.70
C TYR A 167 -13.00 -4.80 -3.97
N PRO A 168 -11.95 -5.66 -3.88
CA PRO A 168 -11.21 -6.10 -2.68
C PRO A 168 -10.16 -5.12 -2.15
N GLY A 169 -9.98 -3.96 -2.77
CA GLY A 169 -9.03 -2.93 -2.37
C GLY A 169 -7.98 -2.61 -3.43
N GLY A 170 -6.97 -1.83 -3.05
CA GLY A 170 -5.84 -1.45 -3.90
C GLY A 170 -4.78 -2.54 -4.08
N LEU A 171 -3.54 -2.12 -4.39
CA LEU A 171 -2.36 -2.98 -4.66
C LEU A 171 -2.33 -3.68 -6.03
N VAL A 172 -2.90 -3.06 -7.06
CA VAL A 172 -2.77 -3.53 -8.46
C VAL A 172 -3.29 -4.97 -8.64
N LEU A 173 -4.27 -5.37 -7.84
CA LEU A 173 -4.85 -6.73 -7.86
C LEU A 173 -5.76 -6.97 -9.08
N GLY A 174 -6.18 -5.92 -9.79
CA GLY A 174 -7.17 -5.99 -10.88
C GLY A 174 -8.61 -6.30 -10.43
N GLY A 175 -8.81 -6.69 -9.16
CA GLY A 175 -10.11 -7.09 -8.60
C GLY A 175 -11.23 -6.06 -8.76
N PRO A 176 -11.06 -4.80 -8.34
CA PRO A 176 -12.11 -3.79 -8.45
C PRO A 176 -12.56 -3.55 -9.90
N GLY A 177 -11.60 -3.53 -10.84
CA GLY A 177 -11.86 -3.40 -12.27
C GLY A 177 -12.64 -4.60 -12.83
N TYR A 178 -12.25 -5.82 -12.44
CA TYR A 178 -12.95 -7.04 -12.84
C TYR A 178 -14.40 -7.06 -12.35
N LEU A 179 -14.64 -6.73 -11.08
CA LEU A 179 -15.99 -6.65 -10.52
C LEU A 179 -16.84 -5.59 -11.22
N GLY A 180 -16.25 -4.42 -11.51
CA GLY A 180 -16.95 -3.38 -12.23
C GLY A 180 -17.31 -3.73 -13.67
N ALA A 181 -16.40 -4.38 -14.40
CA ALA A 181 -16.70 -4.86 -15.74
C ALA A 181 -17.86 -5.87 -15.75
N ASN A 182 -17.91 -6.77 -14.76
CA ASN A 182 -19.03 -7.71 -14.62
C ASN A 182 -20.35 -6.98 -14.37
N LYS A 183 -20.36 -6.05 -13.41
CA LYS A 183 -21.58 -5.32 -13.05
C LYS A 183 -22.13 -4.48 -14.21
N VAL A 184 -21.26 -3.79 -14.94
CA VAL A 184 -21.63 -3.04 -16.16
C VAL A 184 -22.24 -3.98 -17.21
N THR A 185 -21.63 -5.14 -17.42
CA THR A 185 -22.08 -6.11 -18.44
C THR A 185 -23.44 -6.70 -18.08
N GLU A 186 -23.65 -7.01 -16.80
CA GLU A 186 -24.91 -7.51 -16.26
C GLU A 186 -26.03 -6.48 -16.42
N ASP A 187 -25.81 -5.24 -16.03
CA ASP A 187 -26.82 -4.18 -16.09
C ASP A 187 -27.19 -3.79 -17.53
N LEU A 188 -26.21 -3.86 -18.46
CA LEU A 188 -26.46 -3.59 -19.88
C LEU A 188 -27.03 -4.81 -20.64
N GLY A 189 -27.14 -5.98 -20.01
CA GLY A 189 -27.51 -7.23 -20.70
C GLY A 189 -26.53 -7.59 -21.83
N ALA A 190 -25.28 -7.15 -21.74
CA ALA A 190 -24.29 -7.34 -22.78
C ALA A 190 -23.70 -8.77 -22.73
N ASN A 191 -23.20 -9.24 -23.87
CA ASN A 191 -22.56 -10.56 -23.92
C ASN A 191 -21.19 -10.54 -23.22
N LYS A 192 -21.05 -11.29 -22.13
CA LYS A 192 -19.80 -11.46 -21.40
C LYS A 192 -18.89 -12.47 -22.10
N TRP A 193 -17.84 -11.98 -22.76
CA TRP A 193 -16.92 -12.82 -23.53
C TRP A 193 -15.69 -13.31 -22.75
N TRP A 194 -15.48 -12.81 -21.52
CA TRP A 194 -14.42 -13.27 -20.63
C TRP A 194 -14.93 -14.24 -19.57
N LYS A 195 -14.04 -15.10 -19.11
CA LYS A 195 -14.25 -16.03 -17.99
C LYS A 195 -13.39 -15.60 -16.79
N PRO A 196 -13.73 -16.00 -15.55
CA PRO A 196 -12.83 -15.80 -14.43
C PRO A 196 -11.47 -16.44 -14.71
N THR A 197 -10.40 -15.89 -14.13
CA THR A 197 -9.09 -16.55 -14.16
C THR A 197 -9.13 -17.79 -13.24
N PRO A 198 -8.21 -18.76 -13.42
CA PRO A 198 -8.13 -19.91 -12.52
C PRO A 198 -7.98 -19.52 -11.03
N GLU A 199 -7.29 -18.43 -10.74
CA GLU A 199 -7.13 -17.89 -9.39
C GLU A 199 -8.45 -17.35 -8.84
N MET A 200 -9.22 -16.64 -9.68
CA MET A 200 -10.56 -16.17 -9.32
C MET A 200 -11.54 -17.32 -9.13
N ASP A 201 -11.50 -18.35 -9.99
CA ASP A 201 -12.31 -19.57 -9.80
C ASP A 201 -11.99 -20.25 -8.47
N LYS A 202 -10.69 -20.37 -8.13
CA LYS A 202 -10.26 -20.90 -6.83
C LYS A 202 -10.77 -20.03 -5.68
N TYR A 203 -10.68 -18.71 -5.81
CA TYR A 203 -11.16 -17.77 -4.80
C TYR A 203 -12.67 -17.93 -4.58
N ILE A 204 -13.46 -17.88 -5.64
CA ILE A 204 -14.92 -18.02 -5.61
C ILE A 204 -15.31 -19.33 -4.94
N LYS A 205 -14.72 -20.45 -5.37
CA LYS A 205 -14.99 -21.76 -4.78
C LYS A 205 -14.64 -21.84 -3.29
N THR A 206 -13.52 -21.21 -2.90
CA THR A 206 -13.02 -21.27 -1.51
C THR A 206 -13.80 -20.37 -0.57
N TYR A 207 -14.13 -19.15 -0.99
CA TYR A 207 -14.63 -18.10 -0.09
C TYR A 207 -16.10 -17.75 -0.30
N LEU A 208 -16.64 -17.94 -1.50
CA LEU A 208 -18.01 -17.52 -1.86
C LEU A 208 -18.99 -18.69 -2.02
N GLU A 209 -18.54 -19.83 -2.56
CA GLU A 209 -19.41 -21.00 -2.77
C GLU A 209 -19.29 -22.05 -1.65
N GLY A 210 -18.17 -22.09 -0.92
CA GLY A 210 -17.90 -23.08 0.13
C GLY A 210 -17.24 -22.55 1.41
N GLY A 211 -17.09 -21.23 1.55
CA GLY A 211 -16.39 -20.58 2.66
C GLY A 211 -17.32 -19.83 3.63
N PRO A 212 -16.79 -19.33 4.77
CA PRO A 212 -17.56 -18.63 5.80
C PRO A 212 -18.18 -17.29 5.34
N LEU A 213 -17.89 -16.82 4.14
CA LEU A 213 -18.46 -15.60 3.52
C LEU A 213 -19.43 -15.93 2.38
N GLY A 214 -19.78 -17.20 2.19
CA GLY A 214 -20.66 -17.63 1.12
C GLY A 214 -22.11 -17.19 1.31
N ILE A 215 -22.78 -16.98 0.18
CA ILE A 215 -24.15 -16.45 0.07
C ILE A 215 -25.21 -17.40 0.71
N GLY A 216 -24.81 -18.60 1.13
CA GLY A 216 -25.65 -19.55 1.87
C GLY A 216 -25.41 -19.58 3.40
N GLY A 217 -24.53 -18.73 3.94
CA GLY A 217 -24.16 -18.72 5.37
C GLY A 217 -24.66 -17.51 6.17
N LEU A 218 -25.33 -16.55 5.53
CA LEU A 218 -26.01 -15.47 6.25
C LEU A 218 -27.40 -15.97 6.65
N PRO A 219 -27.76 -15.98 7.95
CA PRO A 219 -29.14 -16.23 8.36
C PRO A 219 -30.06 -15.17 7.73
N GLU A 220 -31.24 -15.60 7.28
CA GLU A 220 -32.36 -14.71 6.92
C GLU A 220 -32.70 -13.70 8.03
#